data_AF-A0A3N5UGE2-F1
#
_entry.id   AF-A0A3N5UGE2-F1
#
_cell.length_a   1.000
_cell.length_b   1.000
_cell.length_c   1.000
_cell.angle_alpha   90.00
_cell.angle_beta   90.00
_cell.angle_gamma   90.00
#
_symmetry.space_group_name_H-M   'P 1'
#
loop_
_entity.id
_entity.type
_entity.pdbx_description
1 polymer ?
#
loop_
_entity_poly.entity_id
_entity_poly.type
_entity_poly.pdbx_seq_one_letter_code
_entity_poly.pdbx_strand_id
1 'polypeptide(L)'
;ISAEDQTLIFEKFGQLGRVDLHSSGKTKFKGGGPGLGLPIARGILEAHGGSIWVESEGYDEAKHPGSTFHILIPARPESPDPTMAKLFDTLGKNRDKAFAPGSENAAEDNERN
;
A
#
# COMPACT_ATOMS: atom_id res chain seq x y z
N ILE A 1 17.09 -2.67 1.59
CA ILE A 1 17.45 -1.45 0.83
C ILE A 1 18.76 -0.93 1.42
N SER A 2 19.80 -0.70 0.62
CA SER A 2 21.09 -0.24 1.16
C SER A 2 20.96 1.15 1.80
N ALA A 3 21.84 1.50 2.73
CA ALA A 3 21.75 2.79 3.43
C ALA A 3 21.80 4.00 2.48
N GLU A 4 22.64 3.92 1.44
CA GLU A 4 22.78 4.97 0.41
C GLU A 4 21.52 5.13 -0.44
N ASP A 5 20.80 4.03 -0.64
CA ASP A 5 19.59 4.00 -1.46
C ASP A 5 18.34 4.49 -0.74
N GLN A 6 18.32 4.49 0.60
CA GLN A 6 17.12 4.81 1.38
C GLN A 6 16.55 6.19 1.07
N THR A 7 17.41 7.16 0.77
CA THR A 7 16.99 8.49 0.33
C THR A 7 16.73 8.55 -1.18
N LEU A 8 17.55 7.85 -1.98
CA LEU A 8 17.52 7.92 -3.44
C LEU A 8 16.25 7.33 -4.06
N ILE A 9 15.67 6.29 -3.46
CA ILE A 9 14.44 5.62 -3.97
C ILE A 9 13.22 6.56 -4.09
N PHE A 10 13.24 7.70 -3.40
CA PHE A 10 12.16 8.68 -3.43
C PHE A 10 12.38 9.81 -4.45
N GLU A 11 13.55 9.88 -5.08
CA GLU A 11 13.85 10.86 -6.11
C GLU A 11 13.25 10.43 -7.45
N LYS A 12 12.83 11.41 -8.26
CA LYS A 12 12.27 11.13 -9.60
C LYS A 12 13.30 10.36 -10.43
N PHE A 13 12.89 9.23 -10.99
CA PHE A 13 13.77 8.31 -11.73
C PHE A 13 14.89 7.69 -10.89
N GLY A 14 14.71 7.56 -9.57
CA GLY A 14 15.58 6.80 -8.67
C GLY A 14 15.59 5.31 -9.00
N GLN A 15 16.22 4.96 -10.12
CA GLN A 15 16.38 3.59 -10.55
C GLN A 15 17.60 3.00 -9.85
N LEU A 16 17.34 2.25 -8.79
CA LEU A 16 18.35 1.57 -7.97
C LEU A 16 19.10 0.42 -8.67
N GLY A 17 19.02 0.30 -10.00
CA GLY A 17 19.58 -0.83 -10.71
C GLY A 17 19.83 -0.56 -12.18
N ARG A 18 20.94 -1.09 -12.69
CA ARG A 18 21.23 -1.17 -14.13
C ARG A 18 20.05 -1.81 -14.86
N VAL A 19 19.52 -1.08 -15.84
CA VAL A 19 18.43 -1.51 -16.74
C VAL A 19 18.79 -2.80 -17.50
N ASP A 20 20.07 -3.19 -17.51
CA ASP A 20 20.64 -4.24 -18.36
C ASP A 20 20.45 -5.68 -17.84
N LEU A 21 19.88 -5.88 -16.65
CA LEU A 21 19.73 -7.22 -16.05
C LEU A 21 18.27 -7.68 -16.00
N HIS A 22 17.61 -7.73 -17.15
CA HIS A 22 16.35 -8.44 -17.32
C HIS A 22 16.59 -9.96 -17.21
N SER A 23 16.25 -10.55 -16.07
CA SER A 23 16.07 -12.00 -15.93
C SER A 23 14.64 -12.25 -15.48
N SER A 24 13.84 -12.94 -16.28
CA SER A 24 12.48 -13.37 -15.91
C SER A 24 12.54 -14.65 -15.09
N GLY A 25 13.06 -14.58 -13.87
CA GLY A 25 13.06 -15.71 -12.93
C GLY A 25 11.98 -15.55 -11.86
N LYS A 26 11.30 -16.64 -11.47
CA LYS A 26 10.23 -16.68 -10.46
C LYS A 26 10.60 -16.07 -9.08
N THR A 27 11.88 -15.86 -8.81
CA THR A 27 12.41 -15.23 -7.58
C THR A 27 13.33 -14.04 -7.84
N LYS A 28 13.55 -13.69 -9.12
CA LYS A 28 14.36 -12.55 -9.55
C LYS A 28 13.50 -11.66 -10.44
N PHE A 29 12.46 -11.07 -9.88
CA PHE A 29 11.78 -9.97 -10.57
C PHE A 29 12.68 -8.73 -10.48
N LYS A 30 13.72 -8.69 -11.32
CA LYS A 30 14.48 -7.47 -11.64
C LYS A 30 13.73 -6.62 -12.68
N GLY A 31 12.47 -6.94 -12.97
CA GLY A 31 11.54 -6.09 -13.70
C GLY A 31 11.06 -4.97 -12.79
N GLY A 32 11.96 -4.06 -12.44
CA GLY A 32 11.54 -2.79 -11.87
C GLY A 32 10.73 -2.05 -12.93
N GLY A 33 9.49 -1.66 -12.62
CA GLY A 33 8.80 -0.63 -13.39
C GLY A 33 9.65 0.66 -13.45
N PRO A 34 9.17 1.75 -14.07
CA PRO A 34 9.98 2.95 -14.33
C PRO A 34 10.47 3.71 -13.06
N GLY A 35 10.36 3.14 -11.87
CA GLY A 35 10.81 3.76 -10.61
C GLY A 35 9.93 4.91 -10.16
N LEU A 36 8.71 5.04 -10.69
CA LEU A 36 7.84 6.20 -10.44
C LEU A 36 6.95 6.08 -9.20
N GLY A 37 6.76 4.87 -8.66
CA GLY A 37 5.82 4.63 -7.57
C GLY A 37 6.13 5.41 -6.29
N LEU A 38 7.37 5.27 -5.77
CA LEU A 38 7.78 5.95 -4.54
C LEU A 38 7.92 7.47 -4.70
N PRO A 39 8.46 8.01 -5.81
CA PRO A 39 8.44 9.46 -6.05
C PRO A 39 7.03 10.04 -6.12
N ILE A 40 6.08 9.34 -6.75
CA ILE A 40 4.67 9.77 -6.78
C ILE A 40 4.08 9.76 -5.37
N ALA A 41 4.28 8.68 -4.62
CA ALA A 41 3.79 8.56 -3.25
C ALA A 41 4.31 9.69 -2.36
N ARG A 42 5.62 9.99 -2.43
CA ARG A 42 6.23 11.13 -1.73
C ARG A 42 5.59 12.45 -2.13
N GLY A 43 5.43 12.71 -3.43
CA GLY A 43 4.79 13.94 -3.92
C GLY A 43 3.35 14.11 -3.44
N ILE A 44 2.56 13.02 -3.42
CA ILE A 44 1.19 13.04 -2.87
C ILE A 44 1.24 13.39 -1.38
N LEU A 45 2.08 12.71 -0.59
CA LEU A 45 2.16 12.93 0.85
C LEU A 45 2.63 14.34 1.20
N GLU A 46 3.68 14.84 0.55
CA GLU A 46 4.18 16.20 0.74
C GLU A 46 3.12 17.26 0.38
N ALA A 47 2.35 17.04 -0.69
CA ALA A 47 1.24 17.93 -1.05
C ALA A 47 0.13 17.98 0.01
N HIS A 48 0.00 16.93 0.82
CA HIS A 48 -0.94 16.88 1.96
C HIS A 48 -0.30 17.33 3.28
N GLY A 49 0.93 17.86 3.26
CA GLY A 49 1.69 18.26 4.46
C GLY A 49 2.21 17.08 5.27
N GLY A 50 2.30 15.91 4.64
CA GLY A 50 2.84 14.68 5.20
C GLY A 50 4.30 14.44 4.82
N SER A 51 4.82 13.28 5.22
CA SER A 51 6.17 12.81 4.89
C SER A 51 6.20 11.29 4.76
N ILE A 52 7.25 10.78 4.12
CA ILE A 52 7.53 9.36 3.94
C ILE A 52 9.01 9.09 4.14
N TRP A 53 9.34 7.98 4.79
CA TRP A 53 10.71 7.47 4.89
C TRP A 53 10.71 5.95 4.95
N VAL A 54 11.90 5.35 4.89
CA VAL A 54 12.08 3.90 4.95
C VAL A 54 13.11 3.56 6.02
N GLU A 55 12.88 2.46 6.72
CA GLU A 55 13.85 1.81 7.58
C GLU A 55 14.18 0.44 7.00
N SER A 56 15.46 0.16 6.84
CA SER A 56 15.94 -1.13 6.35
C SER A 56 17.31 -1.45 6.94
N GLU A 57 17.52 -2.71 7.30
CA GLU A 57 18.81 -3.22 7.80
C GLU A 57 19.89 -3.33 6.71
N GLY A 58 19.55 -3.03 5.45
CA GLY A 58 20.49 -3.04 4.34
C GLY A 58 20.07 -3.98 3.20
N TYR A 59 21.03 -4.31 2.34
CA TYR A 59 20.88 -5.31 1.28
C TYR A 59 21.78 -6.50 1.60
N ASP A 60 21.20 -7.70 1.67
CA ASP A 60 21.90 -8.95 1.92
C ASP A 60 21.22 -10.08 1.11
N GLU A 61 21.96 -10.67 0.16
CA GLU A 61 21.47 -11.73 -0.74
C GLU A 61 21.32 -13.10 -0.08
N ALA A 62 21.79 -13.28 1.16
CA ALA A 62 21.60 -14.52 1.91
C ALA A 62 20.42 -14.37 2.89
N LYS A 63 20.41 -13.27 3.66
CA LYS A 63 19.41 -13.04 4.72
C LYS A 63 18.11 -12.43 4.23
N HIS A 64 18.12 -11.76 3.08
CA HIS A 64 16.94 -11.11 2.48
C HIS A 64 16.13 -10.27 3.48
N PRO A 65 16.77 -9.33 4.22
CA PRO A 65 16.07 -8.52 5.20
C PRO A 65 14.98 -7.67 4.53
N GLY A 66 13.89 -7.45 5.27
CA GLY A 66 12.77 -6.63 4.82
C GLY A 66 13.06 -5.13 4.81
N SER A 67 12.03 -4.34 4.55
CA SER A 67 12.07 -2.88 4.69
C SER A 67 10.71 -2.38 5.17
N THR A 68 10.71 -1.42 6.09
CA THR A 68 9.49 -0.81 6.62
C THR A 68 9.38 0.61 6.08
N PHE A 69 8.27 0.89 5.41
CA PHE A 69 7.97 2.24 4.92
C PHE A 69 7.03 2.92 5.91
N HIS A 70 7.43 4.10 6.36
CA HIS A 70 6.69 4.89 7.31
C HIS A 70 6.09 6.09 6.59
N ILE A 71 4.81 6.35 6.88
CA ILE A 71 4.05 7.43 6.28
C ILE A 71 3.45 8.24 7.41
N LEU A 72 3.69 9.55 7.39
CA LEU A 72 3.08 10.51 8.28
C LEU A 72 2.17 11.44 7.46
N ILE A 73 0.92 11.60 7.87
CA ILE A 73 -0.01 12.54 7.25
C ILE A 73 -0.81 13.25 8.35
N PRO A 74 -1.04 14.58 8.25
CA PRO A 74 -1.89 15.29 9.19
C PRO A 74 -3.31 14.72 9.19
N ALA A 75 -3.77 14.24 10.35
CA ALA A 75 -5.15 13.82 10.52
C ALA A 75 -6.06 15.06 10.54
N ARG A 76 -7.00 15.13 9.57
CA ARG A 76 -8.06 16.13 9.59
C ARG A 76 -9.34 15.48 10.10
N PRO A 77 -9.97 16.01 11.15
CA PRO A 77 -11.16 15.39 11.74
C PRO A 77 -12.37 15.46 10.79
N GLU A 78 -12.39 16.40 9.86
CA GLU A 78 -13.49 16.59 8.92
C GLU A 78 -12.95 16.83 7.50
N SER A 79 -13.63 16.27 6.51
CA SER A 79 -13.37 16.57 5.10
C SER A 79 -13.86 17.99 4.81
N PRO A 80 -13.04 18.88 4.21
CA PRO A 80 -13.51 20.20 3.78
C PRO A 80 -14.52 20.13 2.63
N ASP A 81 -14.58 19.00 1.91
CA ASP A 81 -15.60 18.76 0.90
C ASP A 81 -16.83 18.06 1.52
N PRO A 82 -18.02 18.70 1.55
CA PRO A 82 -19.24 18.11 2.07
C PRO A 82 -19.73 16.90 1.26
N THR A 83 -19.33 16.78 0.00
CA THR A 83 -19.61 15.60 -0.84
C THR A 83 -18.80 14.40 -0.34
N MET A 84 -17.52 14.62 -0.08
CA MET A 84 -16.64 13.59 0.47
C MET A 84 -17.03 13.19 1.89
N ALA A 85 -17.46 14.13 2.72
CA ALA A 85 -18.02 13.82 4.04
C ALA A 85 -19.21 12.86 3.95
N LYS A 86 -20.18 13.14 3.06
CA LYS A 86 -21.33 12.26 2.81
C LYS A 86 -20.93 10.90 2.24
N LEU A 87 -19.91 10.84 1.38
CA LEU A 87 -19.40 9.59 0.83
C LEU A 87 -18.81 8.71 1.94
N PHE A 88 -17.93 9.25 2.79
CA PHE A 88 -17.33 8.50 3.89
C PHE A 88 -18.38 8.06 4.91
N ASP A 89 -19.37 8.90 5.23
CA ASP A 89 -20.50 8.51 6.08
C ASP A 89 -21.31 7.35 5.48
N THR A 90 -21.54 7.37 4.17
CA THR A 90 -22.29 6.32 3.47
C THR A 90 -21.52 5.01 3.43
N LEU A 91 -20.21 5.05 3.18
CA LEU A 91 -19.32 3.88 3.21
C LEU A 91 -19.17 3.32 4.62
N GLY A 92 -19.11 4.18 5.64
CA GLY A 92 -19.11 3.78 7.05
C GLY A 92 -20.40 3.05 7.44
N LYS A 93 -21.57 3.63 7.11
CA LYS A 93 -22.88 3.03 7.41
C LYS A 93 -23.13 1.69 6.71
N ASN A 94 -22.55 1.48 5.53
CA ASN A 94 -22.69 0.21 4.80
C ASN A 94 -21.79 -0.91 5.35
N ARG A 95 -20.69 -0.59 6.03
CA ARG A 95 -19.86 -1.61 6.70
C ARG A 95 -20.58 -2.25 7.88
N ASP A 96 -21.37 -1.47 8.61
CA ASP A 96 -22.13 -1.98 9.76
C ASP A 96 -23.31 -2.89 9.33
N LYS A 97 -23.81 -2.74 8.11
CA LYS A 97 -24.86 -3.63 7.55
C LYS A 97 -24.32 -4.94 6.97
N ALA A 98 -23.08 -4.97 6.51
CA ALA A 98 -22.49 -6.16 5.89
C ALA A 98 -22.08 -7.25 6.89
N PHE A 99 -22.08 -6.96 8.19
CA PHE A 99 -21.73 -7.88 9.27
C PHE A 99 -22.86 -8.06 10.29
N ALA A 100 -24.12 -7.99 9.85
CA ALA A 100 -25.24 -8.42 10.68
C ALA A 100 -25.26 -9.96 10.71
N PRO A 101 -25.05 -10.63 11.86
CA PRO A 101 -25.18 -12.08 11.94
C PRO A 101 -26.67 -12.44 11.91
N GLY A 102 -27.13 -13.02 10.80
CA GLY A 102 -28.40 -13.76 10.77
C GLY A 102 -29.26 -13.53 9.53
N SER A 103 -28.99 -14.28 8.47
CA SER A 103 -30.03 -14.84 7.59
C SER A 103 -29.42 -15.81 6.56
N GLU A 104 -29.33 -17.10 6.88
CA GLU A 104 -29.26 -18.28 5.98
C GLU A 104 -29.17 -19.50 6.90
N ASN A 105 -30.00 -20.55 6.89
CA ASN A 105 -31.19 -20.93 6.15
C ASN A 105 -32.01 -21.84 7.08
N ALA A 106 -33.30 -21.53 7.28
CA ALA A 106 -34.28 -22.46 7.83
C ALA A 106 -35.22 -22.86 6.70
N ALA A 107 -34.90 -23.93 5.98
CA ALA A 107 -35.83 -24.73 5.20
C ALA A 107 -35.09 -25.94 4.60
N GLU A 108 -35.80 -27.06 4.55
CA GLU A 108 -35.53 -28.27 3.77
C GLU A 108 -34.54 -29.29 4.35
N ASP A 109 -35.02 -30.04 5.35
CA ASP A 109 -34.77 -31.48 5.41
C ASP A 109 -36.12 -32.20 5.52
N ASN A 110 -36.69 -32.53 4.35
CA ASN A 110 -37.77 -33.50 4.22
C ASN A 110 -37.31 -34.64 3.29
N GLU A 111 -37.32 -35.85 3.85
CA GLU A 111 -37.31 -37.16 3.20
C GLU A 111 -36.04 -37.61 2.44
N ARG A 112 -35.26 -38.52 3.07
CA ARG A 112 -35.30 -39.96 2.74
C ARG A 112 -34.37 -40.81 3.64
N ASN A 113 -35.01 -41.83 4.23
CA ASN A 113 -34.52 -43.09 4.79
C ASN A 113 -34.25 -43.16 6.30
#